data_AF-A0A7C2JY47-F1
#
_entry.id   AF-A0A7C2JY47-F1
#
_cell.length_a   1.000
_cell.length_b   1.000
_cell.length_c   1.000
_cell.angle_alpha   90.00
_cell.angle_beta   90.00
_cell.angle_gamma   90.00
#
_symmetry.space_group_name_H-M   'P 1'
#
loop_
_entity.id
_entity.type
_entity.pdbx_description
1 polymer ?
#
loop_
_entity_poly.entity_id
_entity_poly.type
_entity_poly.pdbx_seq_one_letter_code
_entity_poly.pdbx_strand_id
1 'polypeptide(L)' 'MKLRAGSLSITGRFRENNEDNCYADPQQRFFLVADGMGGQSAGEKASALAMEIVPRKLQSLD' A
#
# COMPACT_ATOMS: atom_id res chain seq x y z
N MET A 1 7.91 -10.96 19.01
CA MET A 1 6.90 -11.76 18.27
C MET A 1 7.30 -11.75 16.80
N LYS A 2 7.38 -12.89 16.12
CA LYS A 2 7.76 -12.96 14.70
C LYS A 2 6.52 -13.30 13.88
N LEU A 3 6.03 -12.35 13.09
CA LEU A 3 4.88 -12.54 12.22
C LEU A 3 5.33 -13.20 10.91
N ARG A 4 4.47 -14.02 10.32
CA ARG A 4 4.62 -14.44 8.93
C ARG A 4 3.61 -13.63 8.12
N ALA A 5 4.10 -12.87 7.15
CA ALA A 5 3.29 -12.01 6.31
C ALA A 5 3.65 -12.25 4.85
N GLY A 6 2.67 -12.08 3.97
CA GLY A 6 2.82 -12.07 2.53
C GLY A 6 1.76 -11.15 1.94
N SER A 7 1.97 -10.68 0.72
CA SER A 7 1.02 -9.82 0.03
C SER A 7 0.76 -10.32 -1.39
N LEU A 8 -0.47 -10.08 -1.85
CA LEU A 8 -0.91 -10.32 -3.22
C LEU A 8 -1.93 -9.24 -3.55
N SER A 9 -1.74 -8.57 -4.68
CA SER A 9 -2.70 -7.63 -5.23
C SER A 9 -2.94 -7.97 -6.69
N ILE A 10 -4.20 -8.00 -7.11
CA ILE A 10 -4.61 -8.36 -8.46
C ILE A 10 -5.68 -7.38 -8.95
N THR A 11 -5.61 -6.98 -10.22
CA THR A 11 -6.59 -6.06 -10.84
C THR A 11 -8.03 -6.61 -10.83
N GLY A 12 -8.17 -7.94 -10.78
CA GLY A 12 -9.45 -8.61 -10.97
C GLY A 12 -9.83 -8.72 -12.45
N ARG A 13 -11.14 -8.77 -12.75
CA ARG A 13 -11.67 -9.09 -14.09
C ARG A 13 -12.39 -7.93 -14.79
N PHE A 14 -12.56 -6.80 -14.12
CA PHE A 14 -13.42 -5.70 -14.59
C PHE A 14 -12.65 -4.42 -14.88
N ARG A 15 -11.67 -4.07 -14.04
CA ARG A 15 -10.84 -2.88 -14.22
C ARG A 15 -9.66 -3.19 -15.13
N GLU A 16 -9.16 -2.17 -15.84
CA GLU A 16 -7.95 -2.29 -16.67
C GLU A 16 -6.67 -2.06 -15.86
N ASN A 17 -6.75 -1.27 -14.80
CA ASN A 17 -5.64 -0.92 -13.92
C ASN A 17 -5.94 -1.30 -12.46
N ASN A 18 -4.89 -1.68 -11.74
CA ASN A 18 -4.97 -1.92 -10.30
C ASN A 18 -4.52 -0.66 -9.56
N GLU A 19 -5.41 -0.07 -8.78
CA GLU A 19 -5.12 1.12 -7.98
C GLU A 19 -4.78 0.75 -6.52
N ASP A 20 -4.75 -0.54 -6.17
CA ASP A 20 -4.37 -1.02 -4.84
C ASP A 20 -2.86 -1.05 -4.65
N ASN A 21 -2.42 -0.72 -3.43
CA ASN A 21 -1.02 -0.85 -3.03
C ASN A 21 -0.89 -1.39 -1.59
N CYS A 22 0.24 -2.02 -1.29
CA CYS A 22 0.50 -2.60 0.03
C CYS A 22 1.96 -2.46 0.45
N TYR A 23 2.20 -2.39 1.76
CA TYR A 23 3.53 -2.26 2.34
C TYR A 23 3.63 -3.09 3.63
N ALA A 24 4.76 -3.76 3.80
CA ALA A 24 5.09 -4.49 5.02
C ALA A 24 6.38 -3.90 5.62
N ASP A 25 6.31 -3.41 6.86
CA ASP A 25 7.48 -2.89 7.56
C ASP A 25 8.50 -4.03 7.79
N PRO A 26 9.78 -3.84 7.45
CA PRO A 26 10.80 -4.88 7.63
C PRO A 26 10.99 -5.32 9.08
N GLN A 27 10.69 -4.45 10.04
CA GLN A 27 10.75 -4.76 11.48
C GLN A 27 9.44 -5.35 12.00
N GLN A 28 8.46 -5.57 11.11
CA GLN A 28 7.14 -6.15 11.41
C GLN A 28 6.33 -5.33 12.42
N ARG A 29 6.54 -4.02 12.48
CA ARG A 29 5.85 -3.12 13.41
C ARG A 29 4.46 -2.73 12.93
N PHE A 30 4.28 -2.62 11.61
CA PHE A 30 3.01 -2.31 10.98
C PHE A 30 2.94 -2.85 9.55
N PHE A 31 1.72 -2.90 9.01
CA PHE A 31 1.42 -3.28 7.64
C PHE A 31 0.40 -2.29 7.08
N LEU A 32 0.46 -2.00 5.78
CA LEU A 32 -0.42 -1.04 5.11
C LEU A 32 -1.06 -1.69 3.88
N VAL A 33 -2.32 -1.32 3.66
CA VAL A 33 -3.06 -1.57 2.42
C VAL A 33 -3.79 -0.27 2.09
N ALA A 34 -3.72 0.17 0.83
CA ALA A 34 -4.42 1.35 0.34
C ALA A 34 -5.13 1.03 -0.97
N ASP A 35 -6.43 1.29 -1.01
CA ASP A 35 -7.28 1.27 -2.21
C ASP A 35 -7.25 2.68 -2.82
N GLY A 36 -6.62 2.80 -3.99
CA GLY A 36 -6.51 4.05 -4.72
C GLY A 36 -7.80 4.39 -5.47
N MET A 37 -8.17 5.67 -5.47
CA MET A 37 -9.29 6.17 -6.27
C MET A 37 -8.90 7.45 -7.00
N GLY A 38 -9.39 7.65 -8.23
CA GLY A 38 -9.24 8.94 -8.92
C GLY A 38 -9.47 8.99 -10.43
N GLY A 39 -9.59 7.85 -11.12
CA GLY A 39 -9.72 7.83 -12.60
C GLY A 39 -8.44 8.31 -13.31
N GLN A 40 -8.27 7.98 -14.60
CA GLN A 40 -7.06 8.28 -15.39
C GLN A 40 -5.73 8.06 -14.63
N SER A 41 -5.58 6.91 -13.95
CA SER A 41 -4.37 6.57 -13.16
C SER A 41 -4.06 7.48 -11.97
N ALA A 42 -5.01 8.33 -11.53
CA ALA A 42 -4.83 9.13 -10.31
C ALA A 42 -4.94 8.28 -9.04
N GLY A 43 -5.71 7.19 -9.05
CA GLY A 43 -5.81 6.29 -7.90
C GLY A 43 -4.51 5.54 -7.61
N GLU A 44 -3.82 5.07 -8.65
CA GLU A 44 -2.49 4.44 -8.51
C GLU A 44 -1.47 5.39 -7.87
N LYS A 45 -1.48 6.67 -8.26
CA LYS A 45 -0.63 7.69 -7.63
C LYS A 45 -1.00 7.92 -6.17
N ALA A 46 -2.30 7.96 -5.86
CA ALA A 46 -2.78 8.15 -4.50
C ALA A 46 -2.35 7.01 -3.57
N SER A 47 -2.54 5.76 -3.98
CA SER A 47 -2.13 4.60 -3.18
C SER A 47 -0.61 4.48 -3.08
N ALA A 48 0.15 4.79 -4.14
CA ALA A 48 1.61 4.87 -4.08
C ALA A 48 2.11 5.94 -3.10
N LEU A 49 1.51 7.14 -3.10
CA LEU A 49 1.83 8.20 -2.14
C LEU A 49 1.57 7.77 -0.70
N ALA A 50 0.49 7.03 -0.44
CA ALA A 50 0.23 6.48 0.89
C ALA A 50 1.36 5.55 1.36
N MET A 51 1.87 4.70 0.46
CA MET A 51 3.01 3.80 0.76
C MET A 51 4.33 4.52 0.95
N GLU A 52 4.49 5.74 0.44
CA GLU A 52 5.69 6.56 0.67
C GLU A 52 5.59 7.34 1.99
N ILE A 53 4.47 8.03 2.20
CA ILE A 53 4.32 9.03 3.27
C ILE A 53 4.08 8.37 4.62
N VAL A 54 3.22 7.34 4.68
CA VAL A 54 2.83 6.74 5.96
C VAL A 54 4.03 6.04 6.63
N PRO A 55 4.82 5.17 5.95
CA PRO A 55 5.99 4.58 6.57
C PRO A 55 7.02 5.60 7.03
N ARG A 56 7.30 6.62 6.20
CA ARG A 56 8.22 7.71 6.56
C ARG A 56 7.74 8.44 7.81
N LYS A 57 6.44 8.74 7.91
CA LYS A 57 5.88 9.43 9.06
C LYS A 57 5.94 8.57 10.32
N LEU A 58 5.57 7.29 10.23
CA LEU A 58 5.64 6.37 11.36
C LEU A 58 7.08 6.16 11.86
N GLN A 59 8.06 6.08 10.97
CA GLN A 59 9.48 6.01 11.32
C GLN A 59 10.01 7.26 12.04
N SER A 60 9.39 8.43 11.81
CA SER A 60 9.76 9.68 12.51
C SER A 60 9.18 9.81 13.92
N LEU A 61 8.29 8.89 14.33
CA LEU A 61 7.67 8.87 15.65
C LEU A 61 8.37 7.94 16.63
N ASP A 62 9.36 7.17 16.15
CA ASP A 62 10.31 6.41 16.97
C ASP A 62 11.40 7.34 17.55
#